data_AF-A0A4U5N462-F1
#
_entry.id   AF-A0A4U5N462-F1
#
_cell.length_a   1.000
_cell.length_b   1.000
_cell.length_c   1.000
_cell.angle_alpha   90.00
_cell.angle_beta   90.00
_cell.angle_gamma   90.00
#
_symmetry.space_group_name_H-M   'P 1'
#
loop_
_entity.id
_entity.type
_entity.pdbx_description
1 polymer ?
#
loop_
_entity_poly.entity_id
_entity_poly.type
_entity_poly.pdbx_seq_one_letter_code
_entity_poly.pdbx_strand_id
1 'polypeptide(L)' 'MVKCLVKTAQTVRILSKDEKTRILLCTGAIMEEMAKRLLSTSRTKFEPKHANNLANDFACFANYATSTL' A
#
# COMPACT_ATOMS: atom_id res chain seq x y z
N MET A 1 13.65 -7.09 -0.13
CA MET A 1 12.49 -6.18 0.02
C MET A 1 11.15 -6.90 -0.14
N VAL A 2 10.94 -7.70 -1.19
CA VAL A 2 9.70 -8.46 -1.49
C VAL A 2 9.11 -9.26 -0.31
N LYS A 3 9.96 -9.94 0.49
CA LYS A 3 9.52 -10.78 1.63
C LYS A 3 8.71 -10.01 2.68
N CYS A 4 8.97 -8.73 2.89
CA CYS A 4 8.26 -7.92 3.88
C CYS A 4 6.79 -7.74 3.47
N LEU A 5 6.54 -7.26 2.25
CA LEU A 5 5.19 -7.01 1.77
C LEU A 5 4.34 -8.29 1.69
N VAL A 6 4.93 -9.43 1.31
CA VAL A 6 4.24 -10.72 1.29
C VAL A 6 3.75 -11.11 2.69
N LYS A 7 4.62 -11.01 3.71
CA LYS A 7 4.24 -11.33 5.09
C LYS A 7 3.20 -10.34 5.62
N THR A 8 3.37 -9.05 5.35
CA THR A 8 2.36 -8.03 5.68
C THR A 8 1.02 -8.37 5.06
N ALA A 9 0.98 -8.77 3.78
CA ALA A 9 -0.27 -9.14 3.12
C ALA A 9 -0.93 -10.39 3.73
N GLN A 10 -0.14 -11.37 4.16
CA GLN A 10 -0.65 -12.53 4.91
C GLN A 10 -1.25 -12.10 6.24
N THR A 11 -0.58 -11.23 6.99
CA THR A 11 -1.09 -10.69 8.26
C THR A 11 -2.37 -9.89 8.04
N VAL A 12 -2.44 -9.05 7.01
CA VAL A 12 -3.66 -8.30 6.67
C VAL A 12 -4.83 -9.25 6.40
N ARG A 13 -4.64 -10.34 5.65
CA ARG A 13 -5.71 -11.32 5.39
C ARG A 13 -6.23 -12.00 6.65
N ILE A 14 -5.37 -12.24 7.65
CA ILE A 14 -5.76 -12.82 8.94
C ILE A 14 -6.54 -11.80 9.78
N LEU A 15 -6.18 -10.51 9.71
CA LEU A 15 -6.82 -9.44 10.48
C LEU A 15 -8.09 -8.90 9.82
N SER A 16 -8.23 -9.03 8.50
CA SER A 16 -9.40 -8.57 7.76
C SER A 16 -10.65 -9.32 8.19
N LYS A 17 -11.75 -8.58 8.35
CA LYS A 17 -13.06 -9.18 8.67
C LYS A 17 -13.60 -9.98 7.48
N ASP A 18 -13.42 -9.43 6.28
CA ASP A 18 -13.83 -10.00 5.00
C ASP A 18 -13.04 -9.36 3.83
N GLU A 19 -13.29 -9.83 2.62
CA GLU A 19 -12.66 -9.35 1.38
C GLU A 19 -12.94 -7.86 1.05
N LYS A 20 -13.95 -7.22 1.68
CA LYS A 20 -14.27 -5.80 1.49
C LYS A 20 -13.53 -4.89 2.47
N THR A 21 -12.68 -5.44 3.32
CA THR A 21 -11.84 -4.67 4.23
C THR A 21 -11.06 -3.63 3.43
N ARG A 22 -11.21 -2.35 3.80
CA ARG A 22 -10.54 -1.23 3.15
C ARG A 22 -9.10 -1.17 3.60
N ILE A 23 -8.19 -1.13 2.64
CA ILE A 23 -6.74 -1.15 2.86
C ILE A 23 -6.16 0.14 2.27
N LEU A 24 -5.40 0.86 3.08
CA LEU A 24 -4.53 1.96 2.68
C LEU A 24 -3.09 1.55 3.00
N LEU A 25 -2.25 1.45 1.97
CA LEU A 25 -0.87 0.99 2.07
C LEU A 25 0.08 2.11 1.65
N CYS A 26 1.00 2.49 2.53
CA CYS A 26 2.13 3.36 2.19
C CYS A 26 3.40 2.52 2.13
N THR A 27 4.09 2.55 0.99
CA THR A 27 5.35 1.80 0.79
C THR A 27 6.17 2.44 -0.32
N GLY A 28 7.37 1.90 -0.58
CA GLY A 28 8.19 2.38 -1.70
C GLY A 28 7.45 2.21 -3.03
N ALA A 29 7.53 3.22 -3.89
CA ALA A 29 6.82 3.27 -5.18
C ALA A 29 7.12 2.04 -6.07
N ILE A 30 8.33 1.48 -5.97
CA ILE A 30 8.75 0.25 -6.65
C ILE A 30 7.90 -0.99 -6.29
N MET A 31 7.15 -0.97 -5.19
CA MET A 31 6.30 -2.10 -4.77
C MET A 31 4.91 -2.10 -5.41
N GLU A 32 4.59 -1.15 -6.29
CA GLU A 32 3.25 -0.97 -6.87
C GLU A 32 2.64 -2.24 -7.47
N GLU A 33 3.37 -2.94 -8.35
CA GLU A 33 2.87 -4.17 -8.99
C GLU A 33 2.55 -5.25 -7.94
N MET A 34 3.40 -5.35 -6.92
CA MET A 34 3.26 -6.35 -5.87
C MET A 34 2.12 -6.02 -4.91
N ALA A 35 1.95 -4.75 -4.56
CA ALA A 35 0.84 -4.24 -3.77
C ALA A 35 -0.51 -4.48 -4.47
N LYS A 36 -0.55 -4.28 -5.80
CA LYS A 36 -1.71 -4.61 -6.63
C LYS A 36 -2.00 -6.10 -6.62
N ARG A 37 -0.99 -6.95 -6.82
CA ARG A 37 -1.16 -8.40 -6.88
C ARG A 37 -1.58 -9.03 -5.54
N LEU A 38 -1.04 -8.53 -4.42
CA LEU A 38 -1.26 -9.14 -3.11
C LEU A 38 -2.50 -8.63 -2.39
N LEU A 39 -2.83 -7.34 -2.55
CA LEU A 39 -3.84 -6.64 -1.75
C LEU A 39 -4.89 -5.91 -2.60
N SER A 40 -4.87 -6.09 -3.93
CA SER A 40 -5.82 -5.46 -4.86
C SER A 40 -5.82 -3.93 -4.77
N THR A 41 -4.69 -3.34 -4.41
CA THR A 41 -4.55 -1.89 -4.25
C THR A 41 -4.12 -1.23 -5.56
N SER A 42 -4.48 0.05 -5.72
CA SER A 42 -4.06 0.91 -6.83
C SER A 42 -3.47 2.20 -6.30
N ARG A 43 -2.52 2.80 -7.04
CA ARG A 43 -1.85 4.04 -6.64
C ARG A 43 -2.88 5.15 -6.47
N THR A 44 -2.74 5.91 -5.39
CA THR A 44 -3.53 7.10 -5.08
C THR A 44 -2.79 8.36 -5.56
N LYS A 45 -3.47 9.50 -5.56
CA LYS A 45 -2.84 10.79 -5.87
C LYS A 45 -2.03 11.38 -4.69
N PHE A 46 -2.07 10.74 -3.52
CA PHE A 46 -1.34 11.20 -2.36
C PHE A 46 0.13 10.81 -2.45
N GLU A 47 1.01 11.83 -2.39
CA GLU A 47 2.45 11.67 -2.42
C GLU A 47 3.03 11.88 -1.01
N PRO A 48 3.36 10.81 -0.27
CA PRO A 48 3.90 10.92 1.08
C PRO A 48 5.30 11.54 1.05
N LYS A 49 5.47 12.66 1.77
CA LYS A 49 6.77 13.31 1.97
C LYS A 49 7.32 12.99 3.35
N HIS A 50 8.61 12.71 3.42
CA HIS A 50 9.30 12.47 4.68
C HIS A 50 10.01 13.75 5.13
N ALA A 51 9.83 14.14 6.40
CA ALA A 51 10.46 15.33 6.97
C ALA A 51 12.00 15.31 6.86
N ASN A 52 12.60 14.11 6.89
CA ASN A 52 14.06 13.91 6.88
C ASN A 52 14.58 13.40 5.53
N ASN A 53 13.85 13.63 4.44
CA ASN A 53 14.31 13.37 3.07
C ASN A 53 14.87 11.95 2.84
N LEU A 54 14.09 10.92 3.22
CA LEU A 54 14.44 9.55 2.84
C LEU A 54 14.54 9.46 1.31
N ALA A 55 15.70 9.01 0.81
CA ALA A 55 16.06 9.06 -0.61
C ALA A 55 15.21 8.19 -1.55
N ASN A 56 14.25 7.41 -1.03
CA ASN A 56 13.43 6.51 -1.84
C ASN A 56 12.08 7.16 -2.15
N ASP A 57 11.59 6.97 -3.37
CA ASP A 57 10.22 7.35 -3.71
C ASP A 57 9.23 6.48 -2.94
N PHE A 58 8.32 7.12 -2.20
CA PHE A 58 7.20 6.46 -1.56
C PHE A 58 5.90 6.86 -2.24
N ALA A 59 4.96 5.93 -2.24
CA ALA A 59 3.62 6.13 -2.77
C ALA A 59 2.59 5.51 -1.84
N CYS A 60 1.35 5.98 -1.99
CA CYS A 60 0.21 5.46 -1.26
C CYS A 60 -0.73 4.72 -2.21
N PHE A 61 -1.22 3.55 -1.80
CA PHE A 61 -2.06 2.64 -2.57
C PHE A 61 -3.33 2.28 -1.79
N ALA A 62 -4.47 2.16 -2.46
CA ALA A 62 -5.74 1.80 -1.83
C ALA A 62 -6.54 0.77 -2.66
N ASN A 63 -7.28 -0.12 -2.00
CA ASN A 63 -8.21 -1.05 -2.65
C ASN A 63 -9.65 -0.49 -2.77
N TYR A 64 -9.81 0.81 -2.54
CA TYR A 64 -11.06 1.54 -2.62
C TYR A 64 -10.83 2.88 -3.31
N ALA A 65 -11.90 3.47 -3.85
CA ALA A 65 -11.83 4.80 -4.45
C ALA A 65 -11.42 5.83 -3.39
N THR A 66 -10.31 6.52 -3.65
CA THR A 66 -9.82 7.59 -2.79
C THR A 66 -10.12 8.93 -3.44
N SER A 67 -10.73 9.84 -2.68
CA SER A 67 -10.80 11.26 -3.00
C SER A 67 -9.82 11.97 -2.09
N THR A 68 -8.74 12.48 -2.66
CA THR A 68 -7.87 13.46 -2.00
C THR A 68 -8.51 14.83 -2.23
N LEU A 69 -8.67 15.61 -1.15
CA LEU A 69 -9.15 17.00 -1.20
C LEU A 69 -8.16 17.90 -1.94
#